data_AF-A0AAI9P9L1-F1
#
_entry.id   AF-A0AAI9P9L1-F1
#
_cell.length_a   1.000
_cell.length_b   1.000
_cell.length_c   1.000
_cell.angle_alpha   90.00
_cell.angle_beta   90.00
_cell.angle_gamma   90.00
#
_symmetry.space_group_name_H-M   'P 1'
#
loop_
_entity.id
_entity.type
_entity.pdbx_description
1 polymer ?
#
loop_
_entity_poly.entity_id
_entity_poly.type
_entity_poly.pdbx_seq_one_letter_code
_entity_poly.pdbx_strand_id
1 'polypeptide(L)'
;MRYFAWAAGSTPPTFTGTANPYTGKRSQLGSLSAFDWRRDRDLFIEQTRGAAVAVTAKQARELKAGLTQQEFNALVAALTGGGL
;
A
#
# COMPACT_ATOMS: atom_id res chain seq x y z
N MET A 1 -2.97 3.13 -15.52
CA MET A 1 -3.24 2.08 -14.50
C MET A 1 -2.16 2.24 -13.44
N ARG A 2 -2.46 2.19 -12.13
CA ARG A 2 -1.41 2.30 -11.09
C ARG A 2 -0.91 0.92 -10.65
N TYR A 3 0.37 0.85 -10.35
CA TYR A 3 1.06 -0.33 -9.85
C TYR A 3 1.52 -0.08 -8.42
N PHE A 4 1.47 -1.10 -7.56
CA PHE A 4 1.72 -0.93 -6.13
C PHE A 4 2.74 -1.93 -5.60
N ALA A 5 3.57 -1.46 -4.66
CA ALA A 5 4.45 -2.29 -3.86
C ALA A 5 4.20 -2.04 -2.37
N TRP A 6 4.23 -3.11 -1.57
CA TRP A 6 4.10 -3.04 -0.13
C TRP A 6 5.39 -3.48 0.53
N ALA A 7 5.96 -2.62 1.36
CA ALA A 7 7.07 -2.95 2.24
C ALA A 7 6.55 -3.15 3.66
N ALA A 8 6.57 -4.39 4.15
CA ALA A 8 6.12 -4.70 5.51
C ALA A 8 7.10 -4.11 6.54
N GLY A 9 6.59 -3.49 7.59
CA GLY A 9 7.42 -2.92 8.66
C GLY A 9 7.90 -3.94 9.69
N SER A 10 7.35 -5.16 9.67
CA SER A 10 7.73 -6.24 10.57
C SER A 10 7.39 -7.61 9.97
N THR A 11 8.14 -8.63 10.38
CA THR A 11 7.84 -10.05 10.13
C THR A 11 7.97 -10.80 11.46
N PRO A 12 6.88 -11.39 12.02
CA PRO A 12 5.52 -11.46 11.47
C PRO A 12 4.78 -10.10 11.43
N PRO A 13 3.67 -9.99 10.68
CA PRO A 13 2.95 -8.72 10.50
C PRO A 13 2.44 -8.13 11.83
N THR A 14 2.75 -6.85 12.06
CA THR A 14 2.16 -6.08 13.17
C THR A 14 1.02 -5.23 12.65
N PHE A 15 -0.11 -5.19 13.37
CA PHE A 15 -1.24 -4.36 13.03
C PHE A 15 -1.31 -3.14 13.95
N THR A 16 -1.58 -1.96 13.39
CA THR A 16 -1.59 -0.68 14.08
C THR A 16 -2.91 0.07 13.87
N GLY A 17 -3.15 1.03 14.76
CA GLY A 17 -4.34 1.87 14.76
C GLY A 17 -5.60 1.15 15.27
N THR A 18 -6.68 1.92 15.32
CA THR A 18 -8.01 1.40 15.65
C THR A 18 -8.52 0.52 14.51
N ALA A 19 -9.28 -0.52 14.84
CA ALA A 19 -9.97 -1.31 13.82
C ALA A 19 -10.96 -0.42 13.07
N ASN A 20 -11.00 -0.55 11.75
CA ASN A 20 -12.00 0.12 10.93
C ASN A 20 -13.40 -0.35 11.36
N PRO A 21 -14.32 0.55 11.74
CA PRO A 21 -15.62 0.18 12.28
C PRO A 21 -16.51 -0.56 11.26
N TYR A 22 -16.25 -0.40 9.95
CA TYR A 22 -17.03 -1.02 8.89
C TYR A 22 -16.49 -2.38 8.44
N THR A 23 -15.18 -2.60 8.53
CA THR A 23 -14.54 -3.84 8.04
C THR A 23 -13.96 -4.71 9.15
N GLY A 24 -13.81 -4.18 10.37
CA GLY A 24 -13.12 -4.83 11.49
C GLY A 24 -11.61 -4.98 11.31
N LYS A 25 -11.05 -4.59 10.15
CA LYS A 25 -9.63 -4.74 9.83
C LYS A 25 -8.80 -3.61 10.45
N ARG A 26 -7.55 -3.91 10.78
CA ARG A 26 -6.54 -2.92 11.21
C ARG A 26 -5.52 -2.71 10.10
N SER A 27 -4.82 -1.57 10.12
CA SER A 27 -3.75 -1.32 9.17
C SER A 27 -2.55 -2.19 9.53
N GLN A 28 -1.92 -2.81 8.54
CA GLN A 28 -0.64 -3.47 8.75
C GLN A 28 0.46 -2.41 8.79
N LEU A 29 1.41 -2.59 9.70
CA LEU A 29 2.63 -1.79 9.77
C LEU A 29 3.44 -1.97 8.48
N GLY A 30 3.75 -0.86 7.82
CA GLY A 30 4.48 -0.88 6.55
C GLY A 30 4.20 0.34 5.68
N SER A 31 4.89 0.39 4.55
CA SER A 31 4.81 1.46 3.58
C SER A 31 4.23 0.97 2.26
N LEU A 32 3.32 1.77 1.68
CA LEU A 32 2.74 1.55 0.37
C LEU A 32 3.40 2.52 -0.62
N SER A 33 3.95 1.98 -1.70
CA SER A 33 4.47 2.77 -2.81
C SER A 33 3.59 2.58 -4.03
N ALA A 34 3.34 3.66 -4.78
CA ALA A 34 2.52 3.69 -5.99
C ALA A 34 3.34 4.17 -7.17
N PHE A 35 3.12 3.58 -8.34
CA PHE A 35 3.89 3.81 -9.56
C PHE A 35 2.95 3.92 -10.76
N ASP A 36 3.29 4.79 -11.71
CA ASP A 36 2.56 4.92 -12.98
C ASP A 36 2.91 3.79 -13.96
N TRP A 37 4.13 3.23 -13.86
CA TRP A 37 4.62 2.17 -14.74
C TRP A 37 4.94 0.90 -13.97
N ARG A 38 4.62 -0.24 -14.59
CA ARG A 38 4.94 -1.57 -14.05
C ARG A 38 6.44 -1.75 -13.83
N ARG A 39 7.24 -1.28 -14.80
CA ARG A 39 8.69 -1.39 -14.80
C ARG A 39 9.32 -0.69 -13.59
N ASP A 40 8.82 0.49 -13.23
CA ASP A 40 9.35 1.25 -12.09
C ASP A 40 9.06 0.56 -10.76
N ARG A 41 7.85 -0.01 -10.61
CA ARG A 41 7.52 -0.86 -9.45
C ARG A 41 8.45 -2.08 -9.37
N ASP A 42 8.64 -2.78 -10.48
CA ASP A 42 9.42 -4.01 -10.50
C ASP A 42 10.91 -3.71 -10.19
N LEU A 43 11.45 -2.60 -10.72
CA LEU A 43 12.78 -2.10 -10.38
C LEU A 43 12.89 -1.71 -8.90
N PHE A 44 11.89 -1.04 -8.35
CA PHE A 44 11.85 -0.70 -6.91
C PHE A 44 11.89 -1.97 -6.04
N ILE A 45 11.10 -2.98 -6.37
CA ILE A 45 11.09 -4.27 -5.65
C ILE A 45 12.48 -4.91 -5.68
N GLU A 46 13.12 -4.94 -6.85
CA GLU A 46 14.48 -5.46 -7.02
C GLU A 46 15.49 -4.69 -6.15
N GLN A 47 15.43 -3.36 -6.16
CA GLN A 47 16.28 -2.49 -5.34
C GLN A 47 16.08 -2.72 -3.83
N THR A 48 14.85 -3.03 -3.40
CA THR A 48 14.55 -3.36 -1.99
C THR A 48 14.99 -4.78 -1.59
N ARG A 49 15.58 -5.56 -2.50
CA ARG A 49 16.06 -6.93 -2.26
C ARG A 49 14.98 -7.85 -1.65
N GLY A 50 13.73 -7.67 -2.08
CA GLY A 50 12.58 -8.45 -1.60
C GLY A 50 11.94 -7.93 -0.30
N ALA A 51 12.41 -6.81 0.26
CA ALA A 51 11.72 -6.18 1.40
C ALA A 51 10.36 -5.58 1.01
N ALA A 52 10.18 -5.20 -0.27
CA ALA A 52 8.89 -4.84 -0.83
C ALA A 52 8.39 -5.92 -1.79
N VAL A 53 7.08 -6.15 -1.81
CA VAL A 53 6.41 -7.11 -2.69
C VAL A 53 5.34 -6.43 -3.54
N ALA A 54 5.13 -6.92 -4.76
CA ALA A 54 4.07 -6.41 -5.63
C ALA A 54 2.69 -6.77 -5.04
N VAL A 55 1.81 -5.79 -4.97
CA VAL A 55 0.43 -5.97 -4.49
C VAL A 55 -0.58 -5.37 -5.47
N THR A 56 -1.78 -5.93 -5.49
CA THR A 56 -2.91 -5.35 -6.22
C THR A 56 -3.52 -4.18 -5.43
N ALA A 57 -4.28 -3.31 -6.11
CA ALA A 57 -5.05 -2.26 -5.43
C ALA A 57 -6.02 -2.81 -4.37
N LYS A 58 -6.57 -4.01 -4.57
CA LYS A 58 -7.42 -4.67 -3.56
C LYS A 58 -6.62 -5.03 -2.32
N GLN A 59 -5.46 -5.69 -2.49
CA GLN A 59 -4.59 -6.05 -1.37
C GLN A 59 -4.05 -4.81 -0.63
N ALA A 60 -3.63 -3.77 -1.36
CA ALA A 60 -3.17 -2.52 -0.77
C ALA A 60 -4.23 -1.85 0.12
N ARG A 61 -5.51 -1.89 -0.30
CA ARG A 61 -6.63 -1.41 0.52
C ARG A 61 -6.79 -2.22 1.80
N GLU A 62 -6.75 -3.55 1.70
CA GLU A 62 -6.88 -4.42 2.86
C GLU A 62 -5.75 -4.23 3.88
N LEU A 63 -4.52 -4.02 3.39
CA LEU A 63 -3.35 -3.69 4.22
C LEU A 63 -3.50 -2.35 4.95
N LYS A 64 -4.33 -1.43 4.45
CA LYS A 64 -4.65 -0.15 5.09
C LYS A 64 -6.02 -0.18 5.77
N ALA A 65 -6.31 -1.22 6.55
CA ALA A 65 -7.57 -1.37 7.28
C ALA A 65 -8.84 -1.46 6.39
N GLY A 66 -8.67 -1.91 5.13
CA GLY A 66 -9.78 -2.05 4.19
C GLY A 66 -10.36 -0.71 3.76
N LEU A 67 -9.51 0.27 3.41
CA LEU A 67 -9.95 1.56 2.87
C LEU A 67 -11.03 1.38 1.79
N THR A 68 -12.03 2.25 1.81
CA THR A 68 -12.95 2.42 0.69
C THR A 68 -12.18 2.82 -0.57
N GLN A 69 -12.79 2.66 -1.74
CA GLN A 69 -12.13 3.04 -2.98
C GLN A 69 -11.81 4.54 -3.05
N GLN A 70 -12.67 5.38 -2.47
CA GLN A 70 -12.45 6.84 -2.43
C GLN A 70 -11.26 7.20 -1.53
N GLU A 71 -11.20 6.65 -0.31
CA GLU A 71 -10.08 6.88 0.61
C GLU A 71 -8.76 6.35 0.03
N PHE A 72 -8.81 5.19 -0.62
CA PHE A 72 -7.64 4.63 -1.28
C PHE A 72 -7.17 5.51 -2.44
N ASN A 73 -8.07 6.05 -3.25
CA ASN A 73 -7.71 6.96 -4.33
C ASN A 73 -7.07 8.24 -3.80
N ALA A 74 -7.57 8.79 -2.69
CA ALA A 74 -6.96 9.95 -2.03
C ALA A 74 -5.55 9.64 -1.52
N LEU A 75 -5.35 8.47 -0.90
CA LEU A 75 -4.03 8.00 -0.48
C LEU A 75 -3.07 7.87 -1.68
N VAL A 76 -3.52 7.24 -2.77
CA VAL A 76 -2.71 7.08 -3.98
C VAL A 76 -2.34 8.43 -4.58
N ALA A 77 -3.28 9.38 -4.63
CA ALA A 77 -3.00 10.74 -5.09
C ALA A 77 -1.91 11.41 -4.26
N ALA A 78 -1.98 11.33 -2.92
CA ALA A 78 -0.95 11.85 -2.03
C ALA A 78 0.42 11.19 -2.25
N LEU A 79 0.45 9.86 -2.47
CA LEU A 79 1.67 9.10 -2.70
C LEU A 79 2.33 9.39 -4.05
N THR A 80 1.54 9.66 -5.10
CA THR A 80 2.05 9.99 -6.44
C THR A 80 2.33 11.49 -6.61
N GLY A 81 2.39 12.25 -5.50
CA GLY A 81 2.70 13.69 -5.54
C GLY A 81 1.56 14.53 -6.12
N GLY A 82 0.32 14.21 -5.76
CA GLY A 82 -0.89 14.89 -6.23
C GLY A 82 -0.70 16.40 -6.29
N GLY A 83 -0.65 16.91 -7.53
CA GLY A 83 -0.50 18.31 -7.85
C GLY A 83 -1.53 19.16 -7.10
N LEU A 84 -1.01 20.22 -6.47
CA LEU A 84 -1.77 21.41 -6.12
C LEU A 84 -2.37 22.04 -7.38
#